data_AF-A0A419GDF8-F1
#
_entry.id   AF-A0A419GDF8-F1
#
_cell.length_a   1.000
_cell.length_b   1.000
_cell.length_c   1.000
_cell.angle_alpha   90.00
_cell.angle_beta   90.00
_cell.angle_gamma   90.00
#
_symmetry.space_group_name_H-M   'P 1'
#
loop_
_entity.id
_entity.type
_entity.pdbx_description
1 polymer ?
#
loop_
_entity_poly.entity_id
_entity_poly.type
_entity_poly.pdbx_seq_one_letter_code
_entity_poly.pdbx_strand_id
1 'polypeptide(L)'
;MHELTKAIQETAQKLLQEKEVELVVGFGEGSLPLRNTPCFVRHPEEAQNLVWGYGCENNLAAFLRHRPGKVAVVAKGCDSRSLVELIKENQISRENMVIIGVPCRGMIDRKKANQLLAGKELIEAEVNGGNVLLKGRDFSETFLLEQMLHDSCLTCQHPNPVLYDIMLGEPVTVKQNNSLSGKEDLKAKTPAERRAYFNQELSRCIRCYACRQACPMCFCEECFVDCSVPVWLSKSSLNIQDNVFFQAVRAMHQAGRCVDCGACDRACPMGINLSALIHKMVSDVQEVFDYTAGVSLEEKPPLAAPVNIT
;
A
#
# COMPACT_ATOMS: atom_id res chain seq x y z
N MET A 1 13.32 -11.47 -11.04
CA MET A 1 11.97 -10.92 -11.31
C MET A 1 11.25 -11.72 -12.37
N HIS A 2 11.86 -11.96 -13.54
CA HIS A 2 11.24 -12.78 -14.59
C HIS A 2 10.86 -14.20 -14.12
N GLU A 3 11.72 -14.87 -13.35
CA GLU A 3 11.40 -16.19 -12.76
C GLU A 3 10.21 -16.13 -11.80
N LEU A 4 10.13 -15.09 -10.95
CA LEU A 4 8.97 -14.89 -10.07
C LEU A 4 7.70 -14.61 -10.85
N THR A 5 7.76 -13.80 -11.91
CA THR A 5 6.63 -13.59 -12.81
C THR A 5 6.12 -14.93 -13.35
N LYS A 6 7.01 -15.77 -13.91
CA LYS A 6 6.63 -17.09 -14.42
C LYS A 6 6.01 -17.98 -13.34
N ALA A 7 6.62 -18.05 -12.16
CA ALA A 7 6.09 -18.83 -11.04
C ALA A 7 4.69 -18.36 -10.61
N ILE A 8 4.44 -17.04 -10.58
CA ILE A 8 3.11 -16.47 -10.30
C ILE A 8 2.12 -16.87 -11.39
N GLN A 9 2.49 -16.74 -12.66
CA GLN A 9 1.64 -17.09 -13.80
C GLN A 9 1.28 -18.58 -13.78
N GLU A 10 2.24 -19.47 -13.58
CA GLU A 10 2.05 -20.92 -13.49
C GLU A 10 1.15 -21.30 -12.30
N THR A 11 1.40 -20.71 -11.13
CA THR A 11 0.58 -20.94 -9.93
C THR A 11 -0.86 -20.46 -10.15
N ALA A 12 -1.04 -19.25 -10.68
CA ALA A 12 -2.35 -18.68 -10.99
C ALA A 12 -3.12 -19.54 -12.01
N GLN A 13 -2.43 -19.97 -13.07
CA GLN A 13 -2.99 -20.84 -14.10
C GLN A 13 -3.47 -22.17 -13.50
N LYS A 14 -2.62 -22.81 -12.67
CA LYS A 14 -2.96 -24.07 -12.01
C LYS A 14 -4.20 -23.94 -11.11
N LEU A 15 -4.23 -22.94 -10.23
CA LEU A 15 -5.35 -22.71 -9.31
C LEU A 15 -6.69 -22.51 -10.06
N LEU A 16 -6.67 -21.84 -11.22
CA LEU A 16 -7.84 -21.64 -12.06
C LEU A 16 -8.24 -22.90 -12.84
N GLN A 17 -7.27 -23.66 -13.38
CA GLN A 17 -7.54 -24.92 -14.10
C GLN A 17 -8.16 -25.98 -13.19
N GLU A 18 -7.65 -26.08 -11.97
CA GLU A 18 -8.13 -27.00 -10.94
C GLU A 18 -9.43 -26.50 -10.28
N LYS A 19 -9.89 -25.29 -10.63
CA LYS A 19 -11.09 -24.63 -10.07
C LYS A 19 -11.01 -24.46 -8.55
N GLU A 20 -9.81 -24.35 -7.99
CA GLU A 20 -9.63 -24.03 -6.58
C GLU A 20 -10.05 -22.60 -6.26
N VAL A 21 -9.96 -21.71 -7.26
CA VAL A 21 -10.37 -20.30 -7.19
C VAL A 21 -11.12 -19.91 -8.46
N GLU A 22 -11.97 -18.88 -8.35
CA GLU A 22 -12.73 -18.31 -9.49
C GLU A 22 -12.10 -17.02 -10.04
N LEU A 23 -11.12 -16.49 -9.32
CA LEU A 23 -10.45 -15.23 -9.62
C LEU A 23 -9.06 -15.23 -9.01
N VAL A 24 -8.06 -14.82 -9.78
CA VAL A 24 -6.74 -14.44 -9.27
C VAL A 24 -6.59 -12.93 -9.39
N VAL A 25 -6.25 -12.27 -8.28
CA VAL A 25 -5.95 -10.85 -8.22
C VAL A 25 -4.44 -10.67 -8.08
N GLY A 26 -3.81 -10.11 -9.11
CA GLY A 26 -2.37 -9.84 -9.13
C GLY A 26 -2.07 -8.48 -9.72
N PHE A 27 -0.91 -8.36 -10.37
CA PHE A 27 -0.49 -7.15 -11.05
C PHE A 27 -0.36 -7.42 -12.54
N GLY A 28 -0.71 -6.46 -13.39
CA GLY A 28 -0.50 -6.47 -14.83
C GLY A 28 0.40 -5.32 -15.26
N GLU A 29 0.82 -5.33 -16.53
CA GLU A 29 1.52 -4.20 -17.12
C GLU A 29 0.64 -2.95 -17.12
N GLY A 30 1.20 -1.82 -16.71
CA GLY A 30 0.54 -0.52 -16.84
C GLY A 30 0.89 0.14 -18.17
N SER A 31 0.19 1.24 -18.47
CA SER A 31 0.41 2.01 -19.70
C SER A 31 1.69 2.86 -19.71
N LEU A 32 2.44 2.90 -18.61
CA LEU A 32 3.62 3.76 -18.44
C LEU A 32 4.75 2.96 -17.78
N PRO A 33 6.02 3.29 -18.07
CA PRO A 33 7.17 2.65 -17.42
C PRO A 33 7.09 2.77 -15.90
N LEU A 34 7.57 1.73 -15.21
CA LEU A 34 7.57 1.62 -13.75
C LEU A 34 6.17 1.65 -13.12
N ARG A 35 5.11 1.47 -13.91
CA ARG A 35 3.73 1.41 -13.42
C ARG A 35 3.15 0.04 -13.71
N ASN A 36 2.75 -0.66 -12.65
CA ASN A 36 1.89 -1.83 -12.76
C ASN A 36 0.49 -1.46 -12.25
N THR A 37 -0.51 -2.20 -12.70
CA THR A 37 -1.92 -2.00 -12.30
C THR A 37 -2.45 -3.29 -11.69
N PRO A 38 -3.42 -3.24 -10.77
CA PRO A 38 -4.16 -4.44 -10.37
C PRO A 38 -4.73 -5.15 -11.61
N CYS A 39 -4.55 -6.46 -11.67
CA CYS A 39 -5.02 -7.32 -12.74
C CYS A 39 -5.93 -8.41 -12.16
N PHE A 40 -7.02 -8.69 -12.85
CA PHE A 40 -8.06 -9.64 -12.44
C PHE A 40 -8.14 -10.73 -13.51
N VAL A 41 -7.77 -11.94 -13.14
CA VAL A 41 -7.66 -13.07 -14.07
C VAL A 41 -8.68 -14.13 -13.68
N ARG A 42 -9.56 -14.49 -14.62
CA ARG A 42 -10.64 -15.46 -14.40
C ARG A 42 -10.46 -16.72 -15.22
N HIS A 43 -9.73 -16.62 -16.32
CA HIS A 43 -9.45 -17.75 -17.18
C HIS A 43 -7.96 -18.13 -17.13
N PRO A 44 -7.62 -19.43 -17.09
CA PRO A 44 -6.23 -19.87 -17.00
C PRO A 44 -5.28 -19.26 -18.03
N GLU A 45 -5.74 -19.06 -19.26
CA GLU A 45 -4.98 -18.45 -20.35
C GLU A 45 -4.64 -16.97 -20.10
N GLU A 46 -5.43 -16.26 -19.28
CA GLU A 46 -5.16 -14.87 -18.92
C GLU A 46 -4.05 -14.75 -17.88
N ALA A 47 -3.62 -15.87 -17.26
CA ALA A 47 -2.59 -15.85 -16.22
C ALA A 47 -1.28 -15.23 -16.73
N GLN A 48 -0.98 -15.38 -18.02
CA GLN A 48 0.17 -14.77 -18.70
C GLN A 48 0.19 -13.22 -18.66
N ASN A 49 -0.96 -12.59 -18.37
CA ASN A 49 -1.05 -11.13 -18.20
C ASN A 49 -0.54 -10.66 -16.82
N LEU A 50 -0.32 -11.59 -15.89
CA LEU A 50 0.23 -11.26 -14.58
C LEU A 50 1.73 -10.98 -14.70
N VAL A 51 2.18 -9.94 -14.01
CA VAL A 51 3.58 -9.52 -13.95
C VAL A 51 3.99 -9.24 -12.52
N TRP A 52 5.30 -9.35 -12.27
CA TRP A 52 5.89 -8.98 -10.99
C TRP A 52 7.10 -8.07 -11.20
N GLY A 53 7.06 -6.91 -10.55
CA GLY A 53 7.98 -5.81 -10.80
C GLY A 53 8.05 -4.85 -9.63
N TYR A 54 8.99 -3.91 -9.71
CA TYR A 54 9.12 -2.82 -8.74
C TYR A 54 8.01 -1.76 -8.86
N GLY A 55 7.19 -1.82 -9.91
CA GLY A 55 6.01 -0.97 -10.08
C GLY A 55 4.72 -1.55 -9.48
N CYS A 56 4.78 -2.72 -8.82
CA CYS A 56 3.65 -3.39 -8.15
C CYS A 56 3.27 -2.69 -6.82
N GLU A 57 3.04 -1.38 -6.89
CA GLU A 57 2.93 -0.48 -5.73
C GLU A 57 1.58 -0.51 -5.02
N ASN A 58 0.51 -0.93 -5.71
CA ASN A 58 -0.83 -1.02 -5.14
C ASN A 58 -0.88 -2.09 -4.06
N ASN A 59 -1.68 -1.85 -3.03
CA ASN A 59 -2.00 -2.88 -2.05
C ASN A 59 -3.26 -3.62 -2.52
N LEU A 60 -3.09 -4.88 -2.95
CA LEU A 60 -4.16 -5.63 -3.60
C LEU A 60 -5.30 -6.01 -2.64
N ALA A 61 -5.07 -5.96 -1.33
CA ALA A 61 -6.09 -6.18 -0.31
C ALA A 61 -7.32 -5.25 -0.48
N ALA A 62 -7.12 -4.04 -1.05
CA ALA A 62 -8.20 -3.10 -1.32
C ALA A 62 -9.25 -3.62 -2.33
N PHE A 63 -8.92 -4.65 -3.12
CA PHE A 63 -9.77 -5.16 -4.19
C PHE A 63 -10.52 -6.45 -3.86
N LEU A 64 -10.41 -6.95 -2.62
CA LEU A 64 -10.87 -8.29 -2.24
C LEU A 64 -12.21 -8.31 -1.51
N ARG A 65 -12.65 -7.17 -0.98
CA ARG A 65 -13.96 -7.05 -0.34
C ARG A 65 -15.09 -7.26 -1.35
N HIS A 66 -16.19 -7.83 -0.88
CA HIS A 66 -17.41 -8.08 -1.66
C HIS A 66 -17.17 -8.89 -2.94
N ARG A 67 -16.16 -9.77 -2.95
CA ARG A 67 -15.92 -10.68 -4.07
C ARG A 67 -16.74 -11.96 -3.88
N PRO A 68 -17.50 -12.39 -4.90
CA PRO A 68 -18.13 -13.70 -4.88
C PRO A 68 -17.07 -14.79 -5.12
N GLY A 69 -17.31 -15.96 -4.55
CA GLY A 69 -16.47 -17.14 -4.76
C GLY A 69 -15.13 -17.08 -4.05
N LYS A 70 -14.33 -18.13 -4.25
CA LYS A 70 -12.98 -18.24 -3.68
C LYS A 70 -11.97 -17.49 -4.55
N VAL A 71 -11.14 -16.64 -3.94
CA VAL A 71 -10.22 -15.73 -4.64
C VAL A 71 -8.77 -16.01 -4.28
N ALA A 72 -7.89 -16.09 -5.28
CA ALA A 72 -6.46 -16.03 -5.07
C ALA A 72 -5.95 -14.59 -5.11
N VAL A 73 -4.97 -14.23 -4.29
CA VAL A 73 -4.31 -12.91 -4.35
C VAL A 73 -2.79 -13.04 -4.26
N VAL A 74 -2.08 -12.28 -5.11
CA VAL A 74 -0.62 -12.12 -5.02
C VAL A 74 -0.31 -11.10 -3.94
N ALA A 75 0.20 -11.55 -2.80
CA ALA A 75 0.37 -10.74 -1.61
C ALA A 75 1.85 -10.52 -1.27
N LYS A 76 2.23 -9.25 -1.21
CA LYS A 76 3.51 -8.80 -0.65
C LYS A 76 3.41 -8.79 0.87
N GLY A 77 4.52 -8.52 1.57
CA GLY A 77 4.51 -8.35 3.03
C GLY A 77 3.42 -7.38 3.53
N CYS A 78 3.31 -6.19 2.94
CA CYS A 78 2.29 -5.20 3.34
C CYS A 78 0.85 -5.58 2.92
N ASP A 79 0.67 -6.22 1.77
CA ASP A 79 -0.64 -6.72 1.32
C ASP A 79 -1.12 -7.82 2.28
N SER A 80 -0.26 -8.80 2.57
CA SER A 80 -0.51 -9.90 3.49
C SER A 80 -0.91 -9.41 4.89
N ARG A 81 -0.18 -8.43 5.44
CA ARG A 81 -0.55 -7.78 6.71
C ARG A 81 -1.91 -7.08 6.63
N SER A 82 -2.25 -6.49 5.49
CA SER A 82 -3.57 -5.87 5.29
C SER A 82 -4.69 -6.91 5.23
N LEU A 83 -4.41 -8.11 4.69
CA LEU A 83 -5.35 -9.23 4.72
C LEU A 83 -5.65 -9.65 6.15
N VAL A 84 -4.62 -9.77 6.99
CA VAL A 84 -4.79 -10.09 8.42
C VAL A 84 -5.76 -9.12 9.09
N GLU A 85 -5.59 -7.81 8.89
CA GLU A 85 -6.50 -6.82 9.49
C GLU A 85 -7.91 -6.85 8.88
N LEU A 86 -8.04 -7.06 7.56
CA LEU A 86 -9.37 -7.21 6.95
C LEU A 86 -10.10 -8.47 7.45
N ILE A 87 -9.39 -9.56 7.70
CA ILE A 87 -9.96 -10.79 8.26
C ILE A 87 -10.45 -10.53 9.69
N LYS A 88 -9.63 -9.88 10.53
CA LYS A 88 -9.99 -9.59 11.92
C LYS A 88 -11.17 -8.63 12.05
N GLU A 89 -11.28 -7.68 11.14
CA GLU A 89 -12.40 -6.74 11.05
C GLU A 89 -13.60 -7.35 10.30
N ASN A 90 -13.60 -8.66 10.02
CA ASN A 90 -14.65 -9.42 9.33
C ASN A 90 -15.04 -8.86 7.95
N GLN A 91 -14.10 -8.20 7.27
CA GLN A 91 -14.33 -7.59 5.95
C GLN A 91 -14.09 -8.55 4.79
N ILE A 92 -13.27 -9.58 5.02
CA ILE A 92 -13.03 -10.71 4.13
C ILE A 92 -12.93 -11.98 4.97
N SER A 93 -13.18 -13.14 4.38
CA SER A 93 -13.13 -14.42 5.09
C SER A 93 -11.92 -15.24 4.63
N ARG A 94 -11.21 -15.85 5.59
CA ARG A 94 -9.93 -16.51 5.33
C ARG A 94 -10.09 -17.77 4.48
N GLU A 95 -11.19 -18.48 4.67
CA GLU A 95 -11.56 -19.72 3.99
C GLU A 95 -11.88 -19.50 2.51
N ASN A 96 -12.33 -18.31 2.13
CA ASN A 96 -12.63 -17.93 0.75
C ASN A 96 -11.40 -17.38 0.01
N MET A 97 -10.18 -17.69 0.48
CA MET A 97 -8.96 -17.13 -0.07
C MET A 97 -7.83 -18.14 -0.26
N VAL A 98 -7.03 -17.90 -1.30
CA VAL A 98 -5.68 -18.46 -1.47
C VAL A 98 -4.69 -17.30 -1.56
N ILE A 99 -3.65 -17.31 -0.73
CA ILE A 99 -2.70 -16.22 -0.66
C ILE A 99 -1.36 -16.67 -1.26
N ILE A 100 -1.04 -16.13 -2.42
CA ILE A 100 0.24 -16.33 -3.11
C ILE A 100 1.22 -15.28 -2.57
N GLY A 101 1.97 -15.65 -1.54
CA GLY A 101 2.95 -14.80 -0.90
C GLY A 101 4.19 -14.58 -1.77
N VAL A 102 4.60 -13.31 -1.92
CA VAL A 102 5.85 -12.95 -2.62
C VAL A 102 6.70 -12.02 -1.74
N PRO A 103 7.91 -12.44 -1.33
CA PRO A 103 8.87 -11.58 -0.63
C PRO A 103 9.21 -10.31 -1.43
N CYS A 104 9.14 -9.16 -0.77
CA CYS A 104 9.25 -7.85 -1.40
C CYS A 104 10.59 -7.18 -1.10
N ARG A 105 11.23 -6.61 -2.13
CA ARG A 105 12.48 -5.84 -2.03
C ARG A 105 12.27 -4.32 -2.04
N GLY A 106 11.02 -3.88 -1.86
CA GLY A 106 10.58 -2.50 -1.98
C GLY A 106 9.93 -2.19 -3.34
N MET A 107 9.20 -1.08 -3.40
CA MET A 107 8.54 -0.60 -4.62
C MET A 107 9.05 0.78 -4.99
N ILE A 108 9.23 1.02 -6.29
CA ILE A 108 9.66 2.30 -6.84
C ILE A 108 8.52 3.31 -6.71
N ASP A 109 8.81 4.49 -6.17
CA ASP A 109 7.95 5.66 -6.24
C ASP A 109 8.28 6.45 -7.50
N ARG A 110 7.35 6.43 -8.46
CA ARG A 110 7.50 7.14 -9.73
C ARG A 110 7.64 8.66 -9.55
N LYS A 111 7.18 9.25 -8.44
CA LYS A 111 7.40 10.68 -8.16
C LYS A 111 8.88 10.97 -7.93
N LYS A 112 9.59 10.09 -7.21
CA LYS A 112 11.04 10.21 -7.02
C LYS A 112 11.79 10.00 -8.33
N ALA A 113 11.38 9.02 -9.15
CA ALA A 113 11.93 8.84 -10.49
C ALA A 113 11.76 10.11 -11.35
N ASN A 114 10.57 10.70 -11.38
CA ASN A 114 10.29 11.94 -12.12
C ASN A 114 11.10 13.15 -11.58
N GLN A 115 11.34 13.21 -10.27
CA GLN A 115 12.19 14.24 -9.65
C GLN A 115 13.65 14.11 -10.07
N LEU A 116 14.20 12.88 -10.06
CA LEU A 116 15.57 12.60 -10.52
C LEU A 116 15.74 12.97 -12.00
N LEU A 117 14.72 12.73 -12.82
CA LEU A 117 14.70 13.08 -14.24
C LEU A 117 14.41 14.57 -14.50
N ALA A 118 14.20 15.40 -13.47
CA ALA A 118 13.89 16.82 -13.60
C ALA A 118 12.75 17.13 -14.60
N GLY A 119 11.74 16.24 -14.66
CA GLY A 119 10.59 16.39 -15.57
C GLY A 119 10.80 15.90 -17.01
N LYS A 120 11.94 15.30 -17.35
CA LYS A 120 12.12 14.63 -18.65
C LYS A 120 11.16 13.43 -18.78
N GLU A 121 10.63 13.23 -19.98
CA GLU A 121 9.70 12.13 -20.28
C GLU A 121 10.43 10.77 -20.24
N LEU A 122 9.99 9.88 -19.35
CA LEU A 122 10.45 8.50 -19.24
C LEU A 122 9.70 7.60 -20.24
N ILE A 123 10.43 6.91 -21.11
CA ILE A 123 9.87 6.00 -22.13
C ILE A 123 10.11 4.54 -21.78
N GLU A 124 11.25 4.23 -21.17
CA GLU A 124 11.60 2.86 -20.80
C GLU A 124 12.39 2.87 -19.49
N ALA A 125 12.21 1.82 -18.69
CA ALA A 125 12.98 1.62 -17.47
C ALA A 125 13.33 0.15 -17.26
N GLU A 126 14.58 -0.11 -16.93
CA GLU A 126 15.09 -1.46 -16.68
C GLU A 126 15.77 -1.53 -15.33
N VAL A 127 15.46 -2.56 -14.53
CA VAL A 127 16.06 -2.76 -13.21
C VAL A 127 17.07 -3.90 -13.27
N ASN A 128 18.35 -3.58 -13.05
CA ASN A 128 19.47 -4.51 -13.15
C ASN A 128 20.36 -4.42 -11.91
N GLY A 129 20.40 -5.48 -11.09
CA GLY A 129 21.40 -5.63 -10.04
C GLY A 129 21.49 -4.47 -9.03
N GLY A 130 20.36 -3.94 -8.56
CA GLY A 130 20.31 -2.82 -7.62
C GLY A 130 20.41 -1.44 -8.26
N ASN A 131 20.61 -1.38 -9.58
CA ASN A 131 20.55 -0.16 -10.37
C ASN A 131 19.27 -0.15 -11.23
N VAL A 132 18.87 1.04 -11.64
CA VAL A 132 17.74 1.25 -12.55
C VAL A 132 18.21 2.18 -13.66
N LEU A 133 18.14 1.67 -14.89
CA LEU A 133 18.39 2.41 -16.10
C LEU A 133 17.09 3.08 -16.54
N LEU A 134 17.09 4.40 -16.63
CA LEU A 134 15.97 5.22 -17.09
C LEU A 134 16.30 5.80 -18.47
N LYS A 135 15.45 5.54 -19.45
CA LYS A 135 15.62 6.00 -20.83
C LYS A 135 14.45 6.89 -21.25
N GLY A 136 14.78 8.00 -21.90
CA GLY A 136 13.82 8.83 -22.62
C GLY A 136 14.27 9.03 -24.07
N ARG A 137 13.73 10.06 -24.73
CA ARG A 137 14.04 10.33 -26.16
C ARG A 137 15.52 10.64 -26.38
N ASP A 138 16.08 11.49 -25.53
CA ASP A 138 17.43 12.06 -25.69
C ASP A 138 18.34 11.79 -24.49
N PHE A 139 17.97 10.85 -23.61
CA PHE A 139 18.77 10.53 -22.43
C PHE A 139 18.69 9.06 -22.05
N SER A 140 19.75 8.60 -21.40
CA SER A 140 19.87 7.28 -20.79
C SER A 140 20.72 7.44 -19.54
N GLU A 141 20.10 7.38 -18.37
CA GLU A 141 20.73 7.67 -17.07
C GLU A 141 20.50 6.51 -16.12
N THR A 142 21.51 6.16 -15.31
CA THR A 142 21.42 5.06 -14.34
C THR A 142 21.45 5.60 -12.93
N PHE A 143 20.50 5.15 -12.11
CA PHE A 143 20.38 5.53 -10.71
C PHE A 143 20.39 4.29 -9.81
N LEU A 144 20.73 4.48 -8.54
CA LEU A 144 20.58 3.43 -7.54
C LEU A 144 19.09 3.18 -7.29
N LEU A 145 18.67 1.91 -7.24
CA LEU A 145 17.27 1.54 -6.95
C LEU A 145 16.78 2.16 -5.64
N GLU A 146 17.62 2.19 -4.61
CA GLU A 146 17.29 2.73 -3.30
C GLU A 146 16.89 4.22 -3.33
N GLN A 147 17.44 5.01 -4.26
CA GLN A 147 17.06 6.42 -4.43
C GLN A 147 15.62 6.60 -4.93
N MET A 148 15.05 5.55 -5.52
CA MET A 148 13.71 5.56 -6.09
C MET A 148 12.69 4.79 -5.28
N LEU A 149 13.09 4.03 -4.25
CA LEU A 149 12.12 3.32 -3.41
C LEU A 149 11.23 4.30 -2.65
N HIS A 150 9.96 3.96 -2.51
CA HIS A 150 9.03 4.70 -1.65
C HIS A 150 9.55 4.74 -0.20
N ASP A 151 9.31 5.82 0.52
CA ASP A 151 9.86 6.02 1.87
C ASP A 151 9.46 4.90 2.84
N SER A 152 8.20 4.46 2.79
CA SER A 152 7.72 3.33 3.62
C SER A 152 8.42 2.01 3.30
N CYS A 153 9.02 1.86 2.10
CA CYS A 153 9.79 0.67 1.74
C CYS A 153 11.25 0.75 2.23
N LEU A 154 11.79 1.94 2.48
CA LEU A 154 13.15 2.13 2.99
C LEU A 154 13.27 1.65 4.45
N THR A 155 12.20 1.86 5.23
CA THR A 155 12.11 1.51 6.65
C THR A 155 11.24 0.29 6.92
N CYS A 156 10.92 -0.49 5.89
CA CYS A 156 10.01 -1.63 6.02
C CYS A 156 10.64 -2.76 6.85
N GLN A 157 9.94 -3.17 7.92
CA GLN A 157 10.34 -4.28 8.79
C GLN A 157 9.65 -5.61 8.43
N HIS A 158 8.70 -5.58 7.48
CA HIS A 158 7.92 -6.75 7.07
C HIS A 158 7.97 -6.96 5.55
N PRO A 159 9.15 -7.25 4.96
CA PRO A 159 9.28 -7.50 3.52
C PRO A 159 8.65 -8.84 3.10
N ASN A 160 8.58 -9.80 4.02
CA ASN A 160 8.06 -11.14 3.77
C ASN A 160 6.56 -11.21 4.13
N PRO A 161 5.73 -11.90 3.33
CA PRO A 161 4.34 -12.21 3.69
C PRO A 161 4.26 -12.89 5.06
N VAL A 162 3.35 -12.43 5.92
CA VAL A 162 3.12 -13.01 7.26
C VAL A 162 2.05 -14.10 7.20
N LEU A 163 1.05 -13.87 6.36
CA LEU A 163 -0.03 -14.81 6.03
C LEU A 163 0.09 -15.18 4.55
N TYR A 164 0.25 -16.46 4.25
CA TYR A 164 0.28 -17.02 2.89
C TYR A 164 -0.10 -18.50 2.87
N ASP A 165 -0.54 -19.00 1.72
CA ASP A 165 -0.75 -20.42 1.43
C ASP A 165 0.41 -20.99 0.59
N ILE A 166 0.88 -20.18 -0.37
CA ILE A 166 1.95 -20.55 -1.30
C ILE A 166 2.99 -19.43 -1.25
N MET A 167 4.23 -19.75 -0.84
CA MET A 167 5.33 -18.79 -0.90
C MET A 167 6.08 -18.95 -2.22
N LEU A 168 6.20 -17.87 -2.99
CA LEU A 168 6.99 -17.84 -4.23
C LEU A 168 8.21 -16.95 -4.05
N GLY A 169 9.39 -17.60 -4.05
CA GLY A 169 10.68 -16.96 -3.86
C GLY A 169 11.20 -17.03 -2.43
N GLU A 170 12.50 -16.79 -2.31
CA GLU A 170 13.19 -16.86 -1.02
C GLU A 170 12.87 -15.64 -0.14
N PRO A 171 12.69 -15.85 1.18
CA PRO A 171 12.57 -14.75 2.14
C PRO A 171 13.70 -13.73 2.00
N VAL A 172 13.34 -12.46 2.07
CA VAL A 172 14.29 -11.35 2.03
C VAL A 172 14.68 -10.99 3.46
N THR A 173 15.97 -10.73 3.67
CA THR A 173 16.49 -10.26 4.96
C THR A 173 15.83 -8.94 5.35
N VAL A 174 15.32 -8.87 6.58
CA VAL A 174 14.77 -7.64 7.14
C VAL A 174 15.90 -6.62 7.34
N LYS A 175 15.73 -5.41 6.82
CA LYS A 175 16.70 -4.33 7.01
C LYS A 175 16.71 -3.93 8.49
N GLN A 176 17.86 -3.94 9.15
CA GLN A 176 18.00 -3.51 10.56
C GLN A 176 18.04 -1.99 10.74
N ASN A 177 17.51 -1.21 9.78
CA ASN A 177 17.57 0.24 9.86
C ASN A 177 16.38 0.80 10.65
N ASN A 178 16.64 1.14 11.92
CA ASN A 178 15.73 1.93 12.77
C ASN A 178 15.78 3.44 12.45
N SER A 179 16.68 3.86 11.55
CA SER A 179 16.79 5.25 11.11
C SER A 179 15.70 5.55 10.09
N LEU A 180 14.75 6.40 10.49
CA LEU A 180 13.79 7.07 9.62
C LEU A 180 14.55 7.99 8.65
N SER A 181 15.23 7.42 7.66
CA SER A 181 15.96 8.20 6.67
C SER A 181 14.96 8.88 5.73
N GLY A 182 14.59 10.13 6.02
CA GLY A 182 14.18 11.06 4.97
C GLY A 182 13.08 12.08 5.27
N LYS A 183 12.34 12.01 6.38
CA LYS A 183 11.23 12.95 6.64
C LYS A 183 11.24 13.41 8.10
N GLU A 184 11.05 14.71 8.29
CA GLU A 184 11.21 15.43 9.57
C GLU A 184 10.68 14.64 10.76
N ASP A 185 11.48 14.50 11.82
CA ASP A 185 11.03 13.85 13.04
C ASP A 185 9.94 14.70 13.70
N LEU A 186 8.68 14.35 13.42
CA LEU A 186 7.54 14.99 14.05
C LEU A 186 7.59 14.84 15.57
N LYS A 187 8.23 13.80 16.14
CA LYS A 187 8.35 13.66 17.60
C LYS A 187 9.18 14.79 18.21
N ALA A 188 10.24 15.24 17.54
CA ALA A 188 11.08 16.36 18.01
C ALA A 188 10.38 17.74 17.95
N LYS A 189 9.35 17.91 17.10
CA LYS A 189 8.62 19.18 16.94
C LYS A 189 7.63 19.43 18.07
N THR A 190 7.44 20.69 18.46
CA THR A 190 6.37 21.15 19.36
C THR A 190 4.98 21.01 18.72
N PRO A 191 3.88 21.01 19.51
CA PRO A 191 2.52 20.99 18.94
C PRO A 191 2.23 22.12 17.94
N ALA A 192 2.79 23.31 18.17
CA ALA A 192 2.63 24.44 17.26
C ALA A 192 3.34 24.20 15.92
N GLU A 193 4.58 23.71 15.95
CA GLU A 193 5.35 23.37 14.75
C GLU A 193 4.73 22.22 13.96
N ARG A 194 4.24 21.18 14.64
CA ARG A 194 3.48 20.09 14.00
C ARG A 194 2.23 20.62 13.29
N ARG A 195 1.49 21.51 13.94
CA ARG A 195 0.29 22.13 13.35
C ARG A 195 0.66 22.99 12.14
N ALA A 196 1.74 23.77 12.21
CA ALA A 196 2.22 24.56 11.08
C ALA A 196 2.61 23.67 9.89
N TYR A 197 3.35 22.58 10.15
CA TYR A 197 3.72 21.59 9.14
C TYR A 197 2.49 21.00 8.43
N PHE A 198 1.51 20.49 9.19
CA PHE A 198 0.32 19.89 8.59
C PHE A 198 -0.57 20.91 7.87
N ASN A 199 -0.67 22.14 8.37
CA ASN A 199 -1.37 23.21 7.66
C ASN A 199 -0.70 23.49 6.30
N GLN A 200 0.63 23.56 6.26
CA GLN A 200 1.38 23.77 5.03
C GLN A 200 1.19 22.60 4.06
N GLU A 201 1.42 21.36 4.50
CA GLU A 201 1.29 20.17 3.66
C GLU A 201 -0.14 20.01 3.11
N LEU A 202 -1.15 20.17 3.96
CA LEU A 202 -2.56 19.94 3.61
C LEU A 202 -3.25 21.15 2.96
N SER A 203 -2.58 22.29 2.87
CA SER A 203 -3.03 23.41 2.03
C SER A 203 -3.13 23.03 0.55
N ARG A 204 -2.32 22.06 0.11
CA ARG A 204 -2.29 21.53 -1.27
C ARG A 204 -3.38 20.48 -1.53
N CYS A 205 -4.13 20.06 -0.50
CA CYS A 205 -5.11 18.99 -0.63
C CYS A 205 -6.31 19.44 -1.45
N ILE A 206 -6.53 18.78 -2.58
CA ILE A 206 -7.71 19.02 -3.44
C ILE A 206 -8.91 18.14 -3.10
N ARG A 207 -8.84 17.35 -2.02
CA ARG A 207 -9.84 16.36 -1.60
C ARG A 207 -10.39 15.47 -2.73
N CYS A 208 -9.50 14.97 -3.58
CA CYS A 208 -9.85 13.95 -4.58
C CYS A 208 -10.15 12.56 -3.97
N TYR A 209 -9.91 12.38 -2.67
CA TYR A 209 -10.12 11.14 -1.92
C TYR A 209 -9.39 9.89 -2.45
N ALA A 210 -8.41 10.04 -3.35
CA ALA A 210 -7.59 8.93 -3.83
C ALA A 210 -6.89 8.17 -2.69
N CYS A 211 -6.44 8.90 -1.66
CA CYS A 211 -5.85 8.32 -0.45
C CYS A 211 -6.82 7.44 0.35
N ARG A 212 -8.13 7.73 0.30
CA ARG A 212 -9.21 6.90 0.87
C ARG A 212 -9.37 5.64 0.05
N GLN A 213 -9.54 5.77 -1.27
CA GLN A 213 -9.82 4.62 -2.14
C GLN A 213 -8.65 3.66 -2.31
N ALA A 214 -7.42 4.13 -2.15
CA ALA A 214 -6.24 3.28 -2.19
C ALA A 214 -5.99 2.49 -0.89
N CYS A 215 -6.69 2.81 0.20
CA CYS A 215 -6.44 2.22 1.51
C CYS A 215 -7.36 1.00 1.76
N PRO A 216 -6.81 -0.21 1.99
CA PRO A 216 -7.62 -1.37 2.33
C PRO A 216 -8.44 -1.18 3.61
N MET A 217 -7.94 -0.38 4.56
CA MET A 217 -8.59 -0.13 5.85
C MET A 217 -9.68 0.95 5.80
N CYS A 218 -9.86 1.64 4.67
CA CYS A 218 -10.97 2.60 4.49
C CYS A 218 -12.19 1.88 3.91
N PHE A 219 -12.79 1.00 4.71
CA PHE A 219 -13.82 0.07 4.25
C PHE A 219 -15.26 0.42 4.66
N CYS A 220 -15.47 1.51 5.42
CA CYS A 220 -16.80 1.98 5.80
C CYS A 220 -17.73 2.08 4.58
N GLU A 221 -18.98 1.62 4.72
CA GLU A 221 -20.00 1.73 3.66
C GLU A 221 -20.35 3.19 3.39
N GLU A 222 -20.50 3.99 4.46
CA GLU A 222 -20.66 5.43 4.39
C GLU A 222 -19.51 6.13 5.12
N CYS A 223 -18.89 7.11 4.45
CA CYS A 223 -17.83 7.91 5.04
C CYS A 223 -18.39 9.27 5.50
N PHE A 224 -17.93 9.76 6.65
CA PHE A 224 -18.34 11.05 7.20
C PHE A 224 -18.16 12.24 6.22
N VAL A 225 -17.24 12.14 5.26
CA VAL A 225 -17.01 13.17 4.23
C VAL A 225 -18.11 13.21 3.17
N ASP A 226 -18.80 12.08 2.98
CA ASP A 226 -19.89 11.93 2.03
C ASP A 226 -21.23 12.34 2.66
N CYS A 227 -21.36 12.23 3.99
CA CYS A 227 -22.55 12.65 4.73
C CYS A 227 -22.93 14.12 4.44
N SER A 228 -24.23 14.35 4.30
CA SER A 228 -24.84 15.68 4.19
C SER A 228 -25.49 16.14 5.50
N VAL A 229 -25.80 15.22 6.42
CA VAL A 229 -26.39 15.52 7.73
C VAL A 229 -25.84 14.54 8.79
N PRO A 230 -25.14 15.03 9.84
CA PRO A 230 -24.60 16.38 9.95
C PRO A 230 -23.50 16.62 8.91
N VAL A 231 -23.31 17.89 8.52
CA VAL A 231 -22.19 18.29 7.65
C VAL A 231 -20.91 18.34 8.50
N TRP A 232 -20.08 17.31 8.41
CA TRP A 232 -18.80 17.25 9.14
C TRP A 232 -17.71 18.13 8.52
N LEU A 233 -17.76 18.33 7.20
CA LEU A 233 -16.77 19.06 6.42
C LEU A 233 -17.46 19.92 5.35
N SER A 234 -16.91 21.09 5.06
CA SER A 234 -17.28 21.82 3.84
C SER A 234 -17.06 20.93 2.61
N LYS A 235 -17.80 21.14 1.52
CA LYS A 235 -17.52 20.44 0.24
C LYS A 235 -16.35 21.09 -0.52
N SER A 236 -15.97 22.33 -0.20
CA SER A 236 -14.84 23.04 -0.83
C SER A 236 -13.51 22.75 -0.13
N SER A 237 -12.50 22.27 -0.87
CA SER A 237 -11.14 21.97 -0.40
C SER A 237 -10.30 23.15 0.08
N LEU A 238 -10.82 24.38 -0.06
CA LEU A 238 -10.09 25.61 0.26
C LEU A 238 -9.89 25.84 1.77
N ASN A 239 -10.75 25.26 2.61
CA ASN A 239 -10.55 25.32 4.06
C ASN A 239 -9.50 24.29 4.49
N ILE A 240 -8.33 24.79 4.91
CA ILE A 240 -7.19 23.99 5.37
C ILE A 240 -7.55 23.20 6.63
N GLN A 241 -8.32 23.77 7.56
CA GLN A 241 -8.68 23.09 8.81
C GLN A 241 -9.57 21.87 8.54
N ASP A 242 -10.46 21.96 7.55
CA ASP A 242 -11.25 20.82 7.09
C ASP A 242 -10.36 19.72 6.49
N ASN A 243 -9.30 20.09 5.75
CA ASN A 243 -8.35 19.14 5.18
C ASN A 243 -7.53 18.44 6.28
N VAL A 244 -7.11 19.20 7.30
CA VAL A 244 -6.45 18.67 8.50
C VAL A 244 -7.37 17.73 9.26
N PHE A 245 -8.60 18.14 9.51
CA PHE A 245 -9.62 17.33 10.18
C PHE A 245 -9.86 16.02 9.43
N PHE A 246 -10.01 16.07 8.11
CA PHE A 246 -10.18 14.88 7.28
C PHE A 246 -9.05 13.86 7.49
N GLN A 247 -7.80 14.29 7.39
CA GLN A 247 -6.66 13.38 7.54
C GLN A 247 -6.45 12.92 8.98
N ALA A 248 -6.73 13.78 9.97
CA ALA A 248 -6.68 13.42 11.39
C ALA A 248 -7.71 12.34 11.74
N VAL A 249 -8.97 12.51 11.32
CA VAL A 249 -10.01 11.49 11.52
C VAL A 249 -9.65 10.18 10.82
N ARG A 250 -9.12 10.23 9.58
CA ARG A 250 -8.64 9.02 8.90
C ARG A 250 -7.51 8.31 9.64
N ALA A 251 -6.53 9.06 10.15
CA ALA A 251 -5.44 8.49 10.93
C ALA A 251 -5.98 7.83 12.20
N MET A 252 -6.92 8.47 12.91
CA MET A 252 -7.55 7.89 14.10
C MET A 252 -8.37 6.64 13.80
N HIS A 253 -9.17 6.63 12.73
CA HIS A 253 -9.94 5.43 12.34
C HIS A 253 -9.04 4.25 11.94
N GLN A 254 -7.81 4.52 11.51
CA GLN A 254 -6.83 3.50 11.15
C GLN A 254 -5.90 3.12 12.32
N ALA A 255 -6.10 3.68 13.51
CA ALA A 255 -5.28 3.37 14.69
C ALA A 255 -5.36 1.87 15.02
N GLY A 256 -4.22 1.18 15.04
CA GLY A 256 -4.17 -0.28 15.22
C GLY A 256 -4.51 -1.11 13.97
N ARG A 257 -4.84 -0.50 12.83
CA ARG A 257 -5.17 -1.19 11.57
C ARG A 257 -4.21 -0.86 10.43
N CYS A 258 -3.55 0.29 10.48
CA CYS A 258 -2.62 0.67 9.43
C CYS A 258 -1.34 -0.17 9.48
N VAL A 259 -1.05 -0.88 8.39
CA VAL A 259 0.17 -1.68 8.22
C VAL A 259 1.34 -0.91 7.62
N ASP A 260 1.19 0.41 7.53
CA ASP A 260 2.19 1.31 6.98
C ASP A 260 2.66 0.99 5.54
N CYS A 261 1.72 0.64 4.67
CA CYS A 261 2.04 0.23 3.29
C CYS A 261 2.39 1.40 2.36
N GLY A 262 2.11 2.66 2.74
CA GLY A 262 2.32 3.86 1.92
C GLY A 262 1.37 4.03 0.72
N ALA A 263 0.34 3.17 0.55
CA ALA A 263 -0.57 3.25 -0.60
C ALA A 263 -1.31 4.59 -0.70
N CYS A 264 -1.67 5.18 0.45
CA CYS A 264 -2.37 6.47 0.49
C CYS A 264 -1.50 7.64 0.00
N ASP A 265 -0.19 7.60 0.30
CA ASP A 265 0.80 8.60 -0.08
C ASP A 265 1.09 8.54 -1.59
N ARG A 266 1.33 7.33 -2.10
CA ARG A 266 1.52 7.08 -3.54
C ARG A 266 0.32 7.55 -4.35
N ALA A 267 -0.90 7.27 -3.88
CA ALA A 267 -2.13 7.68 -4.55
C ALA A 267 -2.38 9.20 -4.58
N CYS A 268 -1.68 10.01 -3.77
CA CYS A 268 -1.92 11.45 -3.74
C CYS A 268 -1.33 12.16 -4.98
N PRO A 269 -2.15 12.75 -5.87
CA PRO A 269 -1.65 13.44 -7.06
C PRO A 269 -0.87 14.72 -6.73
N MET A 270 -1.12 15.29 -5.54
CA MET A 270 -0.49 16.54 -5.08
C MET A 270 0.83 16.31 -4.34
N GLY A 271 1.28 15.05 -4.21
CA GLY A 271 2.53 14.73 -3.51
C GLY A 271 2.53 15.14 -2.04
N ILE A 272 1.37 15.08 -1.38
CA ILE A 272 1.24 15.36 0.05
C ILE A 272 1.83 14.19 0.82
N ASN A 273 2.68 14.50 1.81
CA ASN A 273 3.28 13.51 2.69
C ASN A 273 2.28 13.02 3.76
N LEU A 274 1.33 12.19 3.36
CA LEU A 274 0.35 11.58 4.26
C LEU A 274 1.02 10.60 5.23
N SER A 275 2.14 10.00 4.80
CA SER A 275 2.92 9.06 5.61
C SER A 275 3.40 9.69 6.92
N ALA A 276 3.68 11.00 6.97
CA ALA A 276 4.13 11.66 8.20
C ALA A 276 3.13 11.51 9.36
N LEU A 277 1.83 11.74 9.10
CA LEU A 277 0.79 11.58 10.12
C LEU A 277 0.56 10.11 10.47
N ILE A 278 0.52 9.25 9.45
CA ILE A 278 0.22 7.82 9.61
C ILE A 278 1.34 7.09 10.34
N HIS A 279 2.61 7.32 9.98
CA HIS A 279 3.77 6.74 10.67
C HIS A 279 3.80 7.14 12.14
N LYS A 280 3.49 8.42 12.45
CA LYS A 280 3.42 8.88 13.84
C LYS A 280 2.34 8.12 14.61
N MET A 281 1.15 7.96 14.03
CA MET A 281 0.07 7.17 14.64
C MET A 281 0.48 5.71 14.85
N VAL A 282 1.09 5.05 13.85
CA VAL A 282 1.55 3.67 13.96
C VAL A 282 2.61 3.53 15.06
N SER A 283 3.55 4.46 15.13
CA SER A 283 4.56 4.49 16.20
C SER A 283 3.94 4.68 17.58
N ASP A 284 2.93 5.54 17.72
CA ASP A 284 2.25 5.76 19.00
C ASP A 284 1.48 4.52 19.44
N VAL A 285 0.86 3.81 18.50
CA VAL A 285 0.17 2.56 18.79
C VAL A 285 1.14 1.50 19.28
N GLN A 286 2.31 1.36 18.64
CA GLN A 286 3.34 0.43 19.13
C GLN A 286 3.86 0.85 20.51
N GLU A 287 4.14 2.14 20.72
CA GLU A 287 4.72 2.64 21.98
C GLU A 287 3.76 2.50 23.16
N VAL A 288 2.47 2.74 22.95
CA VAL A 288 1.45 2.75 24.02
C VAL A 288 0.84 1.36 24.25
N PHE A 289 0.65 0.57 23.20
CA PHE A 289 -0.09 -0.70 23.27
C PHE A 289 0.76 -1.94 22.95
N ASP A 290 2.05 -1.76 22.63
CA ASP A 290 2.94 -2.83 22.17
C ASP A 290 2.35 -3.65 21.00
N TYR A 291 1.64 -2.95 20.11
CA TYR A 291 0.84 -3.59 19.07
C TYR A 291 1.30 -3.20 17.66
N THR A 292 1.61 -4.22 16.84
CA THR A 292 1.91 -4.06 15.41
C THR A 292 0.76 -4.60 14.56
N ALA A 293 0.17 -3.76 13.71
CA ALA A 293 -0.91 -4.19 12.82
C ALA A 293 -0.46 -5.29 11.83
N GLY A 294 -1.32 -6.28 11.63
CA GLY A 294 -1.25 -7.27 10.56
C GLY A 294 -0.24 -8.39 10.77
N VAL A 295 0.36 -8.53 11.95
CA VAL A 295 1.37 -9.58 12.23
C VAL A 295 0.77 -10.85 12.84
N SER A 296 -0.43 -10.76 13.42
CA SER A 296 -1.13 -11.87 14.06
C SER A 296 -2.63 -11.78 13.82
N LEU A 297 -3.27 -12.93 13.56
CA LEU A 297 -4.73 -13.05 13.47
C LEU A 297 -5.40 -13.05 14.86
N GLU A 298 -4.67 -13.48 15.89
CA GLU A 298 -5.21 -13.68 17.25
C GLU A 298 -5.21 -12.39 18.08
N GLU A 299 -4.27 -11.48 17.80
CA GLU A 299 -4.12 -10.24 18.56
C GLU A 299 -5.18 -9.22 18.14
N LYS A 300 -6.06 -8.83 19.07
CA LYS A 300 -7.09 -7.82 18.80
C LYS A 300 -6.47 -6.44 18.65
N PRO A 301 -6.87 -5.66 17.62
CA PRO A 301 -6.32 -4.33 17.45
C PRO A 301 -6.77 -3.42 18.61
N PRO A 302 -5.90 -2.49 19.07
CA PRO A 302 -6.29 -1.53 20.08
C PRO A 302 -7.44 -0.67 19.55
N LEU A 303 -8.34 -0.27 20.46
CA LEU A 303 -9.56 0.48 20.11
C LEU A 303 -10.47 -0.31 19.14
N ALA A 304 -10.38 -1.63 19.09
CA ALA A 304 -11.43 -2.47 18.51
C ALA A 304 -12.68 -2.37 19.36
N ALA A 305 -13.83 -2.15 18.71
CA ALA A 305 -15.10 -2.36 19.39
C ALA A 305 -15.20 -3.84 19.80
N PRO A 306 -15.79 -4.17 20.97
CA PRO A 306 -16.08 -5.56 21.31
C PRO A 306 -17.09 -6.10 20.30
N VAL A 307 -16.60 -6.82 19.29
CA VAL A 307 -17.46 -7.62 18.43
C VAL A 307 -17.72 -8.91 19.20
N ASN A 308 -18.95 -9.08 19.68
CA ASN A 308 -19.37 -10.35 20.24
C ASN A 308 -19.28 -11.39 19.11
N ILE A 309 -18.35 -12.32 19.24
CA ILE A 309 -18.28 -13.52 18.43
C ILE A 309 -19.32 -14.47 19.02
N THR A 310 -20.58 -14.32 18.61
CA THR A 310 -21.65 -15.29 18.87
C THR A 310 -21.98 -16.02 17.60
#